data_AF-A0AAE3ZJN8-F1
#
_entry.id   AF-A0AAE3ZJN8-F1
#
_cell.length_a   1.000
_cell.length_b   1.000
_cell.length_c   1.000
_cell.angle_alpha   90.00
_cell.angle_beta   90.00
_cell.angle_gamma   90.00
#
_symmetry.space_group_name_H-M   'P 1'
#
loop_
_entity.id
_entity.type
_entity.pdbx_description
1 polymer ?
#
loop_
_entity_poly.entity_id
_entity_poly.type
_entity_poly.pdbx_seq_one_letter_code
_entity_poly.pdbx_strand_id
1 'polypeptide(L)'
;MIVEGERWETAEQIGAARRRFEEAIPGYRPPMAHAIMLPGGDFARINVGDGLLPAVILATLLGHRGGDASYPLDAATLDRALALLAPAEACTALRHPNLGVWRWLRGADGLTAVFVASLDESADPAVSALVGRLLAGRVENPDGTTTLWRPVGPAELDLIARSGYAAFPPRLPDQPIFYPVLNEAYAARIAAEWNVEASGAGHVTRFRVATDFARRYPSRQAGGREIAELWIPAEDVPELNAHLVGPIEVVSSSEDRAVSPGPFGEVPESE
;
A
#
# COMPACT_ATOMS: atom_id res chain seq x y z
N MET A 1 16.28 -25.01 10.75
CA MET A 1 17.68 -24.79 11.18
C MET A 1 18.48 -24.39 9.96
N ILE A 2 19.18 -23.26 10.04
CA ILE A 2 20.14 -22.85 9.00
C ILE A 2 21.39 -23.73 9.11
N VAL A 3 21.95 -24.15 7.99
CA VAL A 3 23.21 -24.90 7.96
C VAL A 3 24.35 -23.91 8.15
N GLU A 4 25.36 -24.25 8.96
CA GLU A 4 26.52 -23.39 9.16
C GLU A 4 27.19 -23.05 7.80
N GLY A 5 27.37 -21.75 7.52
CA GLY A 5 27.90 -21.26 6.23
C GLY A 5 26.88 -21.14 5.09
N GLU A 6 25.59 -21.37 5.33
CA GLU A 6 24.53 -21.19 4.33
C GLU A 6 24.47 -19.73 3.82
N ARG A 7 24.36 -19.55 2.50
CA ARG A 7 24.22 -18.25 1.81
C ARG A 7 23.15 -18.36 0.74
N TRP A 8 22.34 -17.32 0.56
CA TRP A 8 21.31 -17.25 -0.47
C TRP A 8 21.66 -16.14 -1.44
N GLU A 9 22.28 -16.51 -2.57
CA GLU A 9 22.77 -15.62 -3.62
C GLU A 9 21.68 -15.21 -4.62
N THR A 10 20.59 -15.98 -4.69
CA THR A 10 19.47 -15.71 -5.61
C THR A 10 18.15 -15.46 -4.90
N ALA A 11 17.23 -14.76 -5.58
CA ALA A 11 15.87 -14.57 -5.11
C ALA A 11 15.13 -15.90 -4.90
N GLU A 12 15.43 -16.92 -5.71
CA GLU A 12 14.88 -18.26 -5.58
C GLU A 12 15.33 -18.94 -4.28
N GLN A 13 16.63 -18.83 -3.93
CA GLN A 13 17.16 -19.38 -2.68
C GLN A 13 16.54 -18.69 -1.46
N ILE A 14 16.37 -17.36 -1.50
CA ILE A 14 15.63 -16.61 -0.47
C ILE A 14 14.19 -17.10 -0.36
N GLY A 15 13.52 -17.31 -1.50
CA GLY A 15 12.16 -17.87 -1.54
C GLY A 15 12.07 -19.28 -0.96
N ALA A 16 13.04 -20.14 -1.25
CA ALA A 16 13.14 -21.48 -0.68
C ALA A 16 13.40 -21.46 0.83
N ALA A 17 14.30 -20.59 1.30
CA ALA A 17 14.57 -20.40 2.71
C ALA A 17 13.33 -19.92 3.47
N ARG A 18 12.60 -18.93 2.92
CA ARG A 18 11.31 -18.47 3.46
C ARG A 18 10.34 -19.64 3.62
N ARG A 19 10.10 -20.41 2.56
CA ARG A 19 9.18 -21.57 2.60
C ARG A 19 9.58 -22.57 3.68
N ARG A 20 10.87 -22.89 3.82
CA ARG A 20 11.38 -23.77 4.88
C ARG A 20 11.04 -23.26 6.29
N PHE A 21 11.14 -21.95 6.53
CA PHE A 21 10.74 -21.37 7.82
C PHE A 21 9.21 -21.42 8.02
N GLU A 22 8.43 -21.15 6.98
CA GLU A 22 6.96 -21.20 7.04
C GLU A 22 6.46 -22.62 7.34
N GLU A 23 7.00 -23.63 6.65
CA GLU A 23 6.69 -25.05 6.85
C GLU A 23 7.09 -25.55 8.24
N ALA A 24 8.10 -24.94 8.87
CA ALA A 24 8.53 -25.29 10.21
C ALA A 24 7.59 -24.79 11.32
N ILE A 25 6.62 -23.93 11.00
CA ILE A 25 5.63 -23.40 11.94
C ILE A 25 4.25 -23.97 11.56
N PRO A 26 3.76 -25.03 12.24
CA PRO A 26 2.46 -25.62 11.92
C PRO A 26 1.31 -24.61 11.98
N GLY A 27 0.59 -24.48 10.87
CA GLY A 27 -0.55 -23.57 10.73
C GLY A 27 -0.18 -22.11 10.53
N TYR A 28 1.07 -21.81 10.17
CA TYR A 28 1.53 -20.44 9.94
C TYR A 28 0.71 -19.72 8.88
N ARG A 29 0.23 -18.52 9.23
CA ARG A 29 -0.36 -17.56 8.31
C ARG A 29 0.51 -16.31 8.28
N PRO A 30 1.04 -15.90 7.12
CA PRO A 30 1.78 -14.66 7.00
C PRO A 30 0.94 -13.46 7.46
N PRO A 31 1.54 -12.48 8.17
CA PRO A 31 0.85 -11.25 8.51
C PRO A 31 0.62 -10.38 7.26
N MET A 32 -0.41 -9.55 7.29
CA MET A 32 -0.61 -8.45 6.33
C MET A 32 0.52 -7.41 6.46
N ALA A 33 0.90 -7.10 7.71
CA ALA A 33 1.99 -6.19 8.01
C ALA A 33 2.76 -6.63 9.27
N HIS A 34 4.04 -6.29 9.32
CA HIS A 34 4.85 -6.46 10.53
C HIS A 34 5.85 -5.31 10.71
N ALA A 35 6.19 -5.05 11.97
CA ALA A 35 7.15 -4.02 12.33
C ALA A 35 7.85 -4.34 13.65
N ILE A 36 8.96 -3.64 13.91
CA ILE A 36 9.52 -3.52 15.25
C ILE A 36 9.18 -2.12 15.77
N MET A 37 8.44 -2.07 16.87
CA MET A 37 8.12 -0.85 17.60
C MET A 37 9.27 -0.50 18.54
N LEU A 38 9.65 0.78 18.53
CA LEU A 38 10.66 1.39 19.38
C LEU A 38 10.06 1.79 20.74
N PRO A 39 10.90 1.96 21.78
CA PRO A 39 10.53 2.69 22.98
C PRO A 39 9.98 4.06 22.60
N GLY A 40 8.77 4.40 23.07
CA GLY A 40 8.07 5.63 22.70
C GLY A 40 6.99 5.45 21.62
N GLY A 41 6.85 4.25 21.04
CA GLY A 41 5.68 3.87 20.23
C GLY A 41 5.79 4.13 18.73
N ASP A 42 6.94 4.57 18.23
CA ASP A 42 7.16 4.70 16.79
C ASP A 42 7.73 3.39 16.20
N PHE A 43 7.67 3.24 14.88
CA PHE A 43 8.09 1.99 14.21
C PHE A 43 9.39 2.19 13.44
N ALA A 44 10.38 1.33 13.70
CA ALA A 44 11.68 1.39 13.03
C ALA A 44 11.56 1.17 11.51
N ARG A 45 10.67 0.25 11.11
CA ARG A 45 10.22 0.03 9.74
C ARG A 45 8.91 -0.73 9.76
N ILE A 46 7.96 -0.29 8.94
CA ILE A 46 6.71 -1.01 8.67
C ILE A 46 6.87 -1.76 7.35
N ASN A 47 6.64 -3.07 7.39
CA ASN A 47 6.62 -3.94 6.21
C ASN A 47 5.15 -4.27 5.90
N VAL A 48 4.75 -4.16 4.62
CA VAL A 48 3.37 -4.36 4.18
C VAL A 48 3.39 -5.13 2.87
N GLY A 49 2.91 -6.37 2.88
CA GLY A 49 3.00 -7.28 1.71
C GLY A 49 4.43 -7.55 1.21
N ASP A 50 5.45 -7.06 1.91
CA ASP A 50 6.88 -7.27 1.65
C ASP A 50 7.56 -7.83 2.92
N GLY A 51 8.84 -8.18 2.81
CA GLY A 51 9.61 -8.62 3.97
C GLY A 51 9.09 -9.90 4.64
N LEU A 52 8.51 -10.83 3.86
CA LEU A 52 7.95 -12.09 4.37
C LEU A 52 8.99 -12.98 5.06
N LEU A 53 10.23 -13.02 4.54
CA LEU A 53 11.32 -13.76 5.17
C LEU A 53 11.68 -13.21 6.58
N PRO A 54 11.92 -11.90 6.75
CA PRO A 54 12.02 -11.30 8.08
C PRO A 54 10.83 -11.61 9.00
N ALA A 55 9.59 -11.56 8.47
CA ALA A 55 8.38 -11.85 9.25
C ALA A 55 8.42 -13.27 9.84
N VAL A 56 8.67 -14.27 9.00
CA VAL A 56 8.66 -15.68 9.43
C VAL A 56 9.85 -16.02 10.32
N ILE A 57 11.00 -15.34 10.17
CA ILE A 57 12.14 -15.48 11.07
C ILE A 57 11.78 -14.98 12.48
N LEU A 58 11.19 -13.79 12.60
CA LEU A 58 10.71 -13.29 13.89
C LEU A 58 9.64 -14.23 14.46
N ALA A 59 8.69 -14.67 13.62
CA ALA A 59 7.64 -15.58 14.05
C ALA A 59 8.18 -16.91 14.60
N THR A 60 9.22 -17.46 13.97
CA THR A 60 9.91 -18.68 14.41
C THR A 60 10.46 -18.52 15.83
N LEU A 61 11.07 -17.38 16.14
CA LEU A 61 11.71 -17.14 17.43
C LEU A 61 10.71 -16.76 18.53
N LEU A 62 9.62 -16.08 18.17
CA LEU A 62 8.61 -15.57 19.09
C LEU A 62 7.43 -16.53 19.28
N GLY A 63 7.37 -17.62 18.53
CA GLY A 63 6.27 -18.58 18.56
C GLY A 63 4.97 -18.07 17.91
N HIS A 64 5.06 -17.05 17.06
CA HIS A 64 3.91 -16.52 16.34
C HIS A 64 3.47 -17.46 15.21
N ARG A 65 2.16 -17.71 15.10
CA ARG A 65 1.58 -18.59 14.07
C ARG A 65 0.63 -17.86 13.12
N GLY A 66 0.23 -16.63 13.43
CA GLY A 66 -0.76 -15.86 12.68
C GLY A 66 -1.68 -15.09 13.61
N GLY A 67 -2.55 -14.27 13.02
CA GLY A 67 -3.41 -13.35 13.76
C GLY A 67 -2.69 -12.07 14.18
N ASP A 68 -3.41 -11.20 14.89
CA ASP A 68 -2.84 -9.99 15.47
C ASP A 68 -2.12 -10.30 16.78
N ALA A 69 -0.87 -9.86 16.91
CA ALA A 69 -0.11 -10.04 18.15
C ALA A 69 1.10 -9.12 18.23
N SER A 70 1.47 -8.75 19.46
CA SER A 70 2.76 -8.16 19.77
C SER A 70 3.55 -8.99 20.78
N TYR A 71 4.88 -8.91 20.70
CA TYR A 71 5.79 -9.66 21.55
C TYR A 71 6.97 -8.78 21.98
N PRO A 72 7.36 -8.78 23.26
CA PRO A 72 8.64 -8.21 23.68
C PRO A 72 9.78 -8.83 22.87
N LEU A 73 10.67 -7.98 22.35
CA LEU A 73 11.81 -8.39 21.55
C LEU A 73 13.09 -7.99 22.29
N ASP A 74 13.70 -8.94 23.00
CA ASP A 74 14.96 -8.70 23.69
C ASP A 74 16.16 -8.73 22.72
N ALA A 75 17.29 -8.19 23.17
CA ALA A 75 18.51 -8.09 22.38
C ALA A 75 19.03 -9.46 21.92
N ALA A 76 18.89 -10.51 22.76
CA ALA A 76 19.34 -11.86 22.43
C ALA A 76 18.50 -12.48 21.30
N THR A 77 17.20 -12.20 21.27
CA THR A 77 16.28 -12.66 20.23
C THR A 77 16.49 -11.88 18.94
N LEU A 78 16.72 -10.56 19.01
CA LEU A 78 17.08 -9.75 17.84
C LEU A 78 18.40 -10.23 17.21
N ASP A 79 19.42 -10.52 18.01
CA ASP A 79 20.70 -11.04 17.52
C ASP A 79 20.55 -12.42 16.84
N ARG A 80 19.68 -13.30 17.37
CA ARG A 80 19.34 -14.56 16.69
C ARG A 80 18.58 -14.33 15.39
N ALA A 81 17.62 -13.40 15.36
CA ALA A 81 16.87 -13.06 14.16
C ALA A 81 17.81 -12.53 13.05
N LEU A 82 18.76 -11.67 13.43
CA LEU A 82 19.82 -11.17 12.56
C LEU A 82 20.67 -12.31 11.98
N ALA A 83 21.13 -13.23 12.82
CA ALA A 83 21.90 -14.38 12.38
C ALA A 83 21.11 -15.26 11.39
N LEU A 84 19.81 -15.42 11.61
CA LEU A 84 18.93 -16.18 10.71
C LEU A 84 18.68 -15.46 9.37
N LEU A 85 18.66 -14.13 9.36
CA LEU A 85 18.41 -13.35 8.16
C LEU A 85 19.70 -13.05 7.35
N ALA A 86 20.87 -13.06 8.00
CA ALA A 86 22.16 -12.70 7.40
C ALA A 86 22.50 -13.42 6.08
N PRO A 87 22.17 -14.72 5.87
CA PRO A 87 22.42 -15.40 4.60
C PRO A 87 21.81 -14.71 3.37
N ALA A 88 20.73 -13.93 3.54
CA ALA A 88 20.08 -13.20 2.47
C ALA A 88 20.97 -12.09 1.87
N GLU A 89 21.94 -11.58 2.64
CA GLU A 89 22.87 -10.51 2.19
C GLU A 89 23.72 -10.94 0.98
N ALA A 90 23.88 -12.25 0.76
CA ALA A 90 24.57 -12.77 -0.41
C ALA A 90 23.82 -12.46 -1.74
N CYS A 91 22.50 -12.27 -1.69
CA CYS A 91 21.71 -11.87 -2.85
C CYS A 91 21.77 -10.35 -3.03
N THR A 92 22.72 -9.87 -3.82
CA THR A 92 22.91 -8.45 -4.13
C THR A 92 21.87 -7.90 -5.12
N ALA A 93 21.14 -8.78 -5.81
CA ALA A 93 20.04 -8.40 -6.70
C ALA A 93 18.82 -7.85 -5.95
N LEU A 94 18.68 -8.16 -4.66
CA LEU A 94 17.60 -7.69 -3.81
C LEU A 94 18.13 -6.76 -2.70
N ARG A 95 17.34 -5.77 -2.31
CA ARG A 95 17.62 -4.95 -1.13
C ARG A 95 17.10 -5.62 0.13
N HIS A 96 17.86 -5.51 1.22
CA HIS A 96 17.53 -6.11 2.52
C HIS A 96 17.37 -5.05 3.62
N PRO A 97 16.35 -4.18 3.55
CA PRO A 97 16.21 -3.06 4.48
C PRO A 97 16.04 -3.52 5.93
N ASN A 98 15.37 -4.65 6.18
CA ASN A 98 15.22 -5.19 7.53
C ASN A 98 16.58 -5.60 8.15
N LEU A 99 17.53 -6.13 7.37
CA LEU A 99 18.88 -6.42 7.89
C LEU A 99 19.57 -5.14 8.38
N GLY A 100 19.50 -4.05 7.60
CA GLY A 100 20.06 -2.77 7.99
C GLY A 100 19.43 -2.20 9.25
N VAL A 101 18.09 -2.21 9.31
CA VAL A 101 17.33 -1.72 10.47
C VAL A 101 17.63 -2.54 11.72
N TRP A 102 17.61 -3.87 11.63
CA TRP A 102 17.87 -4.74 12.79
C TRP A 102 19.30 -4.58 13.30
N ARG A 103 20.29 -4.35 12.42
CA ARG A 103 21.67 -4.03 12.82
C ARG A 103 21.76 -2.72 13.59
N TRP A 104 21.02 -1.70 13.17
CA TRP A 104 20.95 -0.42 13.87
C TRP A 104 20.27 -0.54 15.25
N LEU A 105 19.28 -1.42 15.38
CA LEU A 105 18.57 -1.69 16.63
C LEU A 105 19.36 -2.53 17.64
N ARG A 106 20.54 -3.04 17.29
CA ARG A 106 21.31 -3.91 18.21
C ARG A 106 21.63 -3.18 19.52
N GLY A 107 21.39 -3.86 20.63
CA GLY A 107 21.60 -3.32 21.97
C GLY A 107 20.54 -2.30 22.41
N ALA A 108 19.50 -2.04 21.62
CA ALA A 108 18.35 -1.28 22.08
C ALA A 108 17.48 -2.15 22.99
N ASP A 109 17.00 -1.55 24.07
CA ASP A 109 16.06 -2.16 25.01
C ASP A 109 14.61 -1.75 24.69
N GLY A 110 13.64 -2.50 25.21
CA GLY A 110 12.22 -2.14 25.12
C GLY A 110 11.61 -2.23 23.71
N LEU A 111 12.22 -3.01 22.81
CA LEU A 111 11.67 -3.27 21.48
C LEU A 111 10.46 -4.20 21.58
N THR A 112 9.50 -4.03 20.68
CA THR A 112 8.33 -4.91 20.54
C THR A 112 8.16 -5.32 19.07
N ALA A 113 8.14 -6.61 18.78
CA ALA A 113 7.76 -7.12 17.46
C ALA A 113 6.23 -7.12 17.35
N VAL A 114 5.69 -6.59 16.26
CA VAL A 114 4.25 -6.42 16.04
C VAL A 114 3.86 -7.08 14.73
N PHE A 115 2.82 -7.91 14.77
CA PHE A 115 2.22 -8.61 13.65
C PHE A 115 0.75 -8.22 13.52
N VAL A 116 0.35 -7.84 12.30
CA VAL A 116 -1.01 -7.44 11.95
C VAL A 116 -1.51 -8.37 10.86
N ALA A 117 -2.60 -9.08 11.12
CA ALA A 117 -3.29 -9.95 10.18
C ALA A 117 -4.43 -9.23 9.44
N SER A 118 -5.06 -8.25 10.09
CA SER A 118 -6.16 -7.45 9.52
C SER A 118 -6.08 -5.99 9.98
N LEU A 119 -6.79 -5.08 9.30
CA LEU A 119 -6.90 -3.68 9.74
C LEU A 119 -8.12 -3.45 10.66
N ASP A 120 -8.63 -4.52 11.26
CA ASP A 120 -9.72 -4.43 12.22
C ASP A 120 -9.22 -3.86 13.56
N GLU A 121 -10.17 -3.50 14.42
CA GLU A 121 -9.82 -3.01 15.75
C GLU A 121 -9.16 -4.11 16.58
N SER A 122 -8.06 -3.75 17.24
CA SER A 122 -7.31 -4.66 18.11
C SER A 122 -7.22 -4.10 19.52
N ALA A 123 -7.38 -4.99 20.50
CA ALA A 123 -7.17 -4.68 21.91
C ALA A 123 -5.67 -4.61 22.28
N ASP A 124 -4.79 -5.16 21.44
CA ASP A 124 -3.34 -5.04 21.61
C ASP A 124 -2.90 -3.60 21.23
N PRO A 125 -2.35 -2.80 22.17
CA PRO A 125 -2.01 -1.41 21.90
C PRO A 125 -0.96 -1.23 20.79
N ALA A 126 -0.01 -2.15 20.67
CA ALA A 126 1.04 -2.07 19.66
C ALA A 126 0.49 -2.41 18.28
N VAL A 127 -0.40 -3.40 18.20
CA VAL A 127 -1.15 -3.72 16.98
C VAL A 127 -2.03 -2.53 16.58
N SER A 128 -2.81 -1.97 17.50
CA SER A 128 -3.68 -0.81 17.24
C SER A 128 -2.90 0.41 16.75
N ALA A 129 -1.73 0.70 17.35
CA ALA A 129 -0.82 1.74 16.85
C ALA A 129 -0.34 1.46 15.41
N LEU A 130 -0.01 0.21 15.08
CA LEU A 130 0.42 -0.15 13.73
C LEU A 130 -0.73 -0.07 12.73
N VAL A 131 -1.92 -0.56 13.08
CA VAL A 131 -3.15 -0.43 12.26
C VAL A 131 -3.44 1.05 12.00
N GLY A 132 -3.32 1.91 13.01
CA GLY A 132 -3.48 3.36 12.84
C GLY A 132 -2.50 3.97 11.82
N ARG A 133 -1.25 3.47 11.74
CA ARG A 133 -0.32 3.88 10.68
C ARG A 133 -0.74 3.36 9.30
N LEU A 134 -1.25 2.14 9.24
CA LEU A 134 -1.70 1.50 7.99
C LEU A 134 -3.03 2.06 7.46
N LEU A 135 -3.82 2.72 8.31
CA LEU A 135 -5.03 3.44 7.95
C LEU A 135 -4.80 4.95 7.75
N ALA A 136 -3.58 5.45 7.95
CA ALA A 136 -3.28 6.87 7.89
C ALA A 136 -3.72 7.49 6.55
N GLY A 137 -4.30 8.70 6.63
CA GLY A 137 -4.79 9.46 5.49
C GLY A 137 -6.19 9.08 5.01
N ARG A 138 -6.81 8.01 5.52
CA ARG A 138 -8.17 7.61 5.14
C ARG A 138 -9.24 8.52 5.72
N VAL A 139 -10.35 8.60 5.00
CA VAL A 139 -11.61 9.16 5.50
C VAL A 139 -12.60 8.01 5.63
N GLU A 140 -12.61 7.38 6.80
CA GLU A 140 -13.63 6.39 7.18
C GLU A 140 -14.82 7.12 7.81
N ASN A 141 -16.00 6.94 7.22
CA ASN A 141 -17.22 7.64 7.57
C ASN A 141 -18.02 6.86 8.64
N PRO A 142 -18.82 7.54 9.48
CA PRO A 142 -19.67 6.87 10.48
C PRO A 142 -20.72 5.91 9.93
N ASP A 143 -21.03 6.00 8.63
CA ASP A 143 -21.98 5.12 7.95
C ASP A 143 -21.37 3.78 7.47
N GLY A 144 -20.11 3.50 7.85
CA GLY A 144 -19.42 2.27 7.46
C GLY A 144 -18.85 2.31 6.04
N THR A 145 -18.64 3.50 5.48
CA THR A 145 -17.99 3.67 4.17
C THR A 145 -16.65 4.40 4.26
N THR A 146 -15.76 4.13 3.31
CA THR A 146 -14.51 4.88 3.12
C THR A 146 -14.65 5.76 1.89
N THR A 147 -14.36 7.05 2.03
CA THR A 147 -14.32 7.99 0.90
C THR A 147 -12.96 7.90 0.21
N LEU A 148 -12.99 7.73 -1.10
CA LEU A 148 -11.81 7.63 -1.96
C LEU A 148 -11.97 8.53 -3.19
N TRP A 149 -10.83 8.89 -3.79
CA TRP A 149 -10.81 9.68 -5.01
C TRP A 149 -10.00 8.97 -6.09
N ARG A 150 -10.37 9.20 -7.35
CA ARG A 150 -9.59 8.73 -8.48
C ARG A 150 -9.58 9.77 -9.59
N PRO A 151 -8.40 10.27 -10.01
CA PRO A 151 -8.28 11.04 -11.23
C PRO A 151 -8.46 10.11 -12.43
N VAL A 152 -9.28 10.53 -13.39
CA VAL A 152 -9.57 9.80 -14.63
C VAL A 152 -9.41 10.72 -15.84
N GLY A 153 -9.05 10.14 -16.98
CA GLY A 153 -9.11 10.82 -18.27
C GLY A 153 -10.50 10.71 -18.90
N PRO A 154 -10.77 11.41 -20.01
CA PRO A 154 -12.09 11.44 -20.66
C PRO A 154 -12.59 10.05 -21.07
N ALA A 155 -11.73 9.21 -21.64
CA ALA A 155 -12.11 7.86 -22.09
C ALA A 155 -12.55 6.94 -20.94
N GLU A 156 -11.90 7.04 -19.78
CA GLU A 156 -12.30 6.29 -18.57
C GLU A 156 -13.59 6.88 -17.98
N LEU A 157 -13.75 8.20 -17.98
CA LEU A 157 -14.99 8.86 -17.56
C LEU A 157 -16.19 8.44 -18.43
N ASP A 158 -16.03 8.33 -19.74
CA ASP A 158 -17.08 7.85 -20.65
C ASP A 158 -17.51 6.41 -20.34
N LEU A 159 -16.56 5.54 -19.95
CA LEU A 159 -16.87 4.18 -19.51
C LEU A 159 -17.66 4.18 -18.19
N ILE A 160 -17.28 5.03 -17.25
CA ILE A 160 -18.01 5.22 -15.98
C ILE A 160 -19.43 5.75 -16.28
N ALA A 161 -19.57 6.76 -17.15
CA ALA A 161 -20.86 7.33 -17.53
C ALA A 161 -21.78 6.29 -18.21
N ARG A 162 -21.23 5.43 -19.08
CA ARG A 162 -21.99 4.32 -19.68
C ARG A 162 -22.51 3.30 -18.68
N SER A 163 -21.87 3.17 -17.51
CA SER A 163 -22.38 2.35 -16.41
C SER A 163 -23.47 3.05 -15.58
N GLY A 164 -23.83 4.30 -15.90
CA GLY A 164 -24.68 5.13 -15.06
C GLY A 164 -23.97 5.58 -13.78
N TYR A 165 -22.64 5.73 -13.82
CA TYR A 165 -21.79 6.05 -12.67
C TYR A 165 -21.83 4.99 -11.55
N ALA A 166 -22.13 3.73 -11.90
CA ALA A 166 -22.23 2.64 -10.94
C ALA A 166 -20.97 1.77 -10.86
N ALA A 167 -20.01 1.91 -11.79
CA ALA A 167 -18.83 1.06 -11.84
C ALA A 167 -17.63 1.73 -12.51
N PHE A 168 -16.43 1.38 -12.04
CA PHE A 168 -15.19 1.59 -12.79
C PHE A 168 -15.00 0.47 -13.83
N PRO A 169 -14.44 0.77 -15.01
CA PRO A 169 -14.12 -0.27 -15.99
C PRO A 169 -12.99 -1.20 -15.50
N PRO A 170 -12.92 -2.43 -16.02
CA PRO A 170 -11.75 -3.30 -15.79
C PRO A 170 -10.45 -2.61 -16.19
N ARG A 171 -9.36 -2.93 -15.49
CA ARG A 171 -8.02 -2.47 -15.86
C ARG A 171 -7.58 -3.12 -17.17
N LEU A 172 -6.68 -2.44 -17.88
CA LEU A 172 -6.00 -3.06 -19.03
C LEU A 172 -5.05 -4.18 -18.55
N PRO A 173 -4.74 -5.18 -19.39
CA PRO A 173 -3.87 -6.31 -18.99
C PRO A 173 -2.49 -5.91 -18.48
N ASP A 174 -1.97 -4.76 -18.92
CA ASP A 174 -0.68 -4.18 -18.51
C ASP A 174 -0.78 -3.32 -17.24
N GLN A 175 -1.98 -3.15 -16.68
CA GLN A 175 -2.25 -2.33 -15.50
C GLN A 175 -2.65 -3.23 -14.31
N PRO A 176 -1.68 -3.82 -13.58
CA PRO A 176 -1.95 -4.83 -12.55
C PRO A 176 -2.64 -4.28 -11.29
N ILE A 177 -2.71 -2.95 -11.13
CA ILE A 177 -3.22 -2.30 -9.93
C ILE A 177 -4.22 -1.20 -10.32
N PHE A 178 -5.33 -1.15 -9.60
CA PHE A 178 -6.24 -0.02 -9.47
C PHE A 178 -5.87 0.76 -8.21
N TYR A 179 -5.52 2.04 -8.36
CA TYR A 179 -5.01 2.88 -7.28
C TYR A 179 -5.88 4.12 -7.08
N PRO A 180 -6.84 4.08 -6.14
CA PRO A 180 -7.51 5.28 -5.68
C PRO A 180 -6.66 5.98 -4.62
N VAL A 181 -6.71 7.30 -4.62
CA VAL A 181 -5.99 8.15 -3.68
C VAL A 181 -6.87 8.52 -2.49
N LEU A 182 -6.22 8.84 -1.37
CA LEU A 182 -6.89 9.14 -0.10
C LEU A 182 -7.19 10.63 0.10
N ASN A 183 -6.87 11.48 -0.87
CA ASN A 183 -6.99 12.93 -0.76
C ASN A 183 -7.45 13.57 -2.09
N GLU A 184 -8.50 14.39 -2.01
CA GLU A 184 -9.08 15.12 -3.14
C GLU A 184 -8.11 16.11 -3.80
N ALA A 185 -7.41 16.91 -3.00
CA ALA A 185 -6.47 17.92 -3.50
C ALA A 185 -5.32 17.26 -4.28
N TYR A 186 -4.87 16.10 -3.82
CA TYR A 186 -3.88 15.32 -4.55
C TYR A 186 -4.46 14.73 -5.84
N ALA A 187 -5.69 14.21 -5.82
CA ALA A 187 -6.37 13.75 -7.04
C ALA A 187 -6.51 14.88 -8.07
N ALA A 188 -6.86 16.09 -7.63
CA ALA A 188 -6.97 17.27 -8.48
C ALA A 188 -5.62 17.65 -9.10
N ARG A 189 -4.53 17.55 -8.33
CA ARG A 189 -3.18 17.80 -8.85
C ARG A 189 -2.81 16.82 -9.97
N ILE A 190 -3.05 15.51 -9.79
CA ILE A 190 -2.81 14.50 -10.84
C ILE A 190 -3.66 14.80 -12.08
N ALA A 191 -4.95 15.10 -11.88
CA ALA A 191 -5.86 15.37 -12.99
C ALA A 191 -5.41 16.59 -13.82
N ALA A 192 -4.99 17.68 -13.16
CA ALA A 192 -4.56 18.89 -13.83
C ALA A 192 -3.15 18.78 -14.45
N GLU A 193 -2.20 18.15 -13.77
CA GLU A 193 -0.81 18.10 -14.23
C GLU A 193 -0.59 17.00 -15.28
N TRP A 194 -1.20 15.83 -15.13
CA TRP A 194 -0.86 14.66 -15.95
C TRP A 194 -1.95 14.31 -16.97
N ASN A 195 -3.23 14.33 -16.58
CA ASN A 195 -4.30 13.93 -17.49
C ASN A 195 -4.59 14.99 -18.57
N VAL A 196 -4.51 16.27 -18.21
CA VAL A 196 -4.64 17.37 -19.18
C VAL A 196 -3.54 17.29 -20.23
N GLU A 197 -2.28 17.08 -19.84
CA GLU A 197 -1.16 16.92 -20.78
C GLU A 197 -1.35 15.71 -21.71
N ALA A 198 -1.79 14.57 -21.16
CA ALA A 198 -1.91 13.34 -21.93
C ALA A 198 -3.16 13.26 -22.82
N SER A 199 -4.26 13.93 -22.43
CA SER A 199 -5.58 13.69 -23.02
C SER A 199 -6.46 14.93 -23.21
N GLY A 200 -5.92 16.12 -22.94
CA GLY A 200 -6.62 17.40 -23.10
C GLY A 200 -7.61 17.73 -21.98
N ALA A 201 -7.92 16.78 -21.10
CA ALA A 201 -8.73 17.01 -19.91
C ALA A 201 -8.43 15.98 -18.80
N GLY A 202 -8.72 16.35 -17.56
CA GLY A 202 -8.63 15.48 -16.39
C GLY A 202 -9.81 15.71 -15.46
N HIS A 203 -10.37 14.62 -14.93
CA HIS A 203 -11.51 14.68 -14.02
C HIS A 203 -11.17 14.00 -12.71
N VAL A 204 -11.62 14.57 -11.59
CA VAL A 204 -11.55 13.90 -10.29
C VAL A 204 -12.89 13.28 -10.00
N THR A 205 -12.86 11.97 -9.76
CA THR A 205 -14.01 11.24 -9.22
C THR A 205 -13.86 11.05 -7.73
N ARG A 206 -14.97 11.16 -7.00
CA ARG A 206 -15.13 10.75 -5.60
C ARG A 206 -16.09 9.58 -5.55
N PHE A 207 -15.80 8.59 -4.73
CA PHE A 207 -16.69 7.46 -4.52
C PHE A 207 -16.57 6.95 -3.09
N ARG A 208 -17.62 6.27 -2.63
CA ARG A 208 -17.66 5.60 -1.34
C ARG A 208 -17.67 4.09 -1.57
N VAL A 209 -16.93 3.38 -0.74
CA VAL A 209 -16.90 1.91 -0.73
C VAL A 209 -17.13 1.43 0.70
N ALA A 210 -17.67 0.23 0.91
CA ALA A 210 -17.75 -0.37 2.24
C ALA A 210 -16.37 -0.37 2.93
N THR A 211 -16.30 0.10 4.19
CA THR A 211 -15.04 0.22 4.94
C THR A 211 -14.35 -1.13 5.11
N ASP A 212 -15.11 -2.20 5.39
CA ASP A 212 -14.57 -3.55 5.56
C ASP A 212 -13.88 -4.07 4.29
N PHE A 213 -14.37 -3.68 3.10
CA PHE A 213 -13.69 -3.97 1.85
C PHE A 213 -12.40 -3.13 1.72
N ALA A 214 -12.47 -1.82 1.97
CA ALA A 214 -11.31 -0.94 1.87
C ALA A 214 -10.17 -1.31 2.84
N ARG A 215 -10.50 -1.85 4.02
CA ARG A 215 -9.56 -2.30 5.06
C ARG A 215 -8.78 -3.56 4.67
N ARG A 216 -9.11 -4.23 3.56
CA ARG A 216 -8.28 -5.31 3.00
C ARG A 216 -6.97 -4.81 2.39
N TYR A 217 -6.90 -3.53 2.03
CA TYR A 217 -5.74 -2.91 1.39
C TYR A 217 -5.18 -1.84 2.31
N PRO A 218 -3.93 -1.93 2.80
CA PRO A 218 -3.31 -0.88 3.61
C PRO A 218 -3.00 0.40 2.82
N SER A 219 -2.92 1.54 3.51
CA SER A 219 -2.52 2.82 2.92
C SER A 219 -1.04 2.74 2.52
N ARG A 220 -0.72 3.12 1.29
CA ARG A 220 0.64 3.14 0.74
C ARG A 220 1.06 4.58 0.48
N GLN A 221 2.33 4.89 0.72
CA GLN A 221 2.94 6.13 0.26
C GLN A 221 3.71 5.88 -1.05
N ALA A 222 3.33 6.52 -2.15
CA ALA A 222 3.96 6.32 -3.46
C ALA A 222 4.55 7.61 -4.03
N GLY A 223 5.88 7.72 -4.19
CA GLY A 223 6.47 8.89 -4.86
C GLY A 223 6.53 10.20 -4.05
N GLY A 224 6.41 10.14 -2.72
CA GLY A 224 6.55 11.29 -1.82
C GLY A 224 5.69 11.16 -0.56
N ARG A 225 5.87 12.06 0.42
CA ARG A 225 5.11 12.04 1.69
C ARG A 225 3.62 12.32 1.54
N GLU A 226 3.21 13.01 0.47
CA GLU A 226 1.84 13.49 0.27
C GLU A 226 0.97 12.54 -0.56
N ILE A 227 1.58 11.50 -1.14
CA ILE A 227 0.90 10.61 -2.08
C ILE A 227 0.48 9.37 -1.32
N ALA A 228 -0.74 9.41 -0.78
CA ALA A 228 -1.33 8.27 -0.08
C ALA A 228 -2.42 7.64 -0.95
N GLU A 229 -2.30 6.33 -1.18
CA GLU A 229 -3.19 5.57 -2.07
C GLU A 229 -3.42 4.14 -1.57
N LEU A 230 -4.45 3.49 -2.10
CA LEU A 230 -4.67 2.05 -1.97
C LEU A 230 -4.12 1.36 -3.21
N TRP A 231 -3.54 0.17 -3.04
CA TRP A 231 -3.16 -0.69 -4.16
C TRP A 231 -4.13 -1.87 -4.20
N ILE A 232 -5.17 -1.75 -5.03
CA ILE A 232 -6.17 -2.79 -5.24
C ILE A 232 -5.77 -3.58 -6.50
N PRO A 233 -5.58 -4.91 -6.42
CA PRO A 233 -5.31 -5.73 -7.60
C PRO A 233 -6.36 -5.52 -8.69
N ALA A 234 -5.94 -5.55 -9.95
CA ALA A 234 -6.84 -5.36 -11.09
C ALA A 234 -7.99 -6.38 -11.11
N GLU A 235 -7.73 -7.60 -10.67
CA GLU A 235 -8.70 -8.69 -10.52
C GLU A 235 -9.77 -8.41 -9.47
N ASP A 236 -9.52 -7.52 -8.51
CA ASP A 236 -10.44 -7.17 -7.43
C ASP A 236 -11.36 -5.99 -7.79
N VAL A 237 -11.18 -5.35 -8.96
CA VAL A 237 -12.03 -4.25 -9.43
C VAL A 237 -13.51 -4.63 -9.55
N PRO A 238 -13.90 -5.83 -10.05
CA PRO A 238 -15.29 -6.27 -10.01
C PRO A 238 -15.85 -6.35 -8.58
N GLU A 239 -15.05 -6.79 -7.61
CA GLU A 239 -15.47 -6.84 -6.21
C GLU A 239 -15.55 -5.44 -5.61
N LEU A 240 -14.63 -4.53 -5.94
CA LEU A 240 -14.71 -3.11 -5.59
C LEU A 240 -16.04 -2.51 -6.06
N ASN A 241 -16.41 -2.74 -7.32
CA ASN A 241 -17.65 -2.22 -7.89
C ASN A 241 -18.88 -2.77 -7.15
N ALA A 242 -18.85 -4.03 -6.71
CA ALA A 242 -19.94 -4.61 -5.90
C ALA A 242 -20.05 -4.01 -4.49
N HIS A 243 -18.98 -3.40 -3.98
CA HIS A 243 -18.93 -2.74 -2.67
C HIS A 243 -19.06 -1.22 -2.75
N LEU A 244 -19.28 -0.63 -3.93
CA LEU A 244 -19.57 0.79 -4.06
C LEU A 244 -20.89 1.12 -3.37
N VAL A 245 -20.88 2.23 -2.63
CA VAL A 245 -22.05 2.74 -1.90
C VAL A 245 -22.46 4.08 -2.50
N GLY A 246 -23.50 4.04 -3.34
CA GLY A 246 -23.94 5.19 -4.13
C GLY A 246 -23.15 5.36 -5.43
N PRO A 247 -23.43 6.42 -6.20
CA PRO A 247 -22.78 6.66 -7.48
C PRO A 247 -21.35 7.18 -7.33
N ILE A 248 -20.56 6.99 -8.37
CA ILE A 248 -19.28 7.68 -8.58
C ILE A 248 -19.58 9.14 -8.96
N GLU A 249 -19.08 10.09 -8.20
CA GLU A 249 -19.35 11.52 -8.35
C GLU A 249 -18.17 12.22 -9.03
N VAL A 250 -18.40 13.01 -10.07
CA VAL A 250 -17.36 13.93 -10.59
C VAL A 250 -17.34 15.17 -9.71
N VAL A 251 -16.24 15.42 -9.02
CA VAL A 251 -16.11 16.54 -8.05
C VAL A 251 -15.29 17.71 -8.60
N SER A 252 -14.42 17.46 -9.56
CA SER A 252 -13.72 18.53 -10.29
C SER A 252 -13.34 18.09 -11.71
N SER A 253 -13.13 19.06 -12.59
CA SER A 253 -12.70 18.85 -13.96
C SER A 253 -11.72 19.96 -14.37
N SER A 254 -10.71 19.60 -15.14
CA SER A 254 -9.70 20.50 -15.70
C SER A 254 -9.59 20.20 -17.18
N GLU A 255 -9.56 21.23 -18.01
CA GLU A 255 -9.46 21.12 -19.46
C GLU A 255 -8.25 21.95 -19.91
N ASP A 256 -7.56 21.49 -20.95
CA ASP A 256 -6.55 22.30 -21.60
C ASP A 256 -7.26 23.52 -22.20
N ARG A 257 -6.79 24.71 -21.80
CA ARG A 257 -7.36 25.96 -22.29
C ARG A 257 -6.78 26.19 -23.68
N ALA A 258 -7.27 25.44 -24.66
CA ALA A 258 -6.99 25.73 -26.06
C ALA A 258 -7.36 27.20 -26.31
N VAL A 259 -6.36 28.00 -26.68
CA VAL A 259 -6.47 29.40 -27.06
C VAL A 259 -7.73 29.57 -27.93
N SER A 260 -8.71 30.35 -27.46
CA SER A 260 -9.82 30.78 -28.31
C SER A 260 -9.23 31.32 -29.60
N PRO A 261 -9.71 30.93 -30.79
CA PRO A 261 -9.44 31.72 -31.98
C PRO A 261 -9.93 33.13 -31.64
N GLY A 262 -9.02 34.10 -31.55
CA GLY A 262 -9.39 35.49 -31.39
C GLY A 262 -10.42 35.85 -32.47
N PRO A 263 -11.41 36.71 -32.17
CA PRO A 263 -12.41 37.07 -33.17
C PRO A 263 -11.67 37.63 -34.37
N PHE A 264 -11.90 37.01 -35.53
CA PHE A 264 -11.55 37.44 -36.88
C PHE A 264 -10.61 38.65 -36.95
N GLY A 265 -9.35 38.41 -37.32
CA GLY A 265 -8.48 39.47 -37.80
C GLY A 265 -9.14 40.18 -38.97
N GLU A 266 -9.43 41.46 -38.80
CA GLU A 266 -9.75 42.36 -39.90
C GLU A 266 -8.67 42.23 -40.96
N VAL A 267 -9.09 41.92 -42.19
CA VAL A 267 -8.26 42.04 -43.37
C VAL A 267 -8.16 43.53 -43.67
N PRO A 268 -6.97 44.17 -43.63
CA PRO A 268 -6.84 45.51 -44.18
C PRO A 268 -6.89 45.40 -45.70
N GLU A 269 -7.86 46.07 -46.30
CA GLU A 269 -7.92 46.32 -47.73
C GLU A 269 -6.65 47.04 -48.20
N SER A 270 -6.24 46.68 -49.41
CA SER A 270 -5.15 47.27 -50.18
C SER A 270 -5.34 48.76 -50.46
N GLU A 271 -4.26 49.53 -50.32
CA GLU A 271 -3.78 50.53 -51.30
C GLU A 271 -2.28 50.82 -51.08
#